data_AF-A0A1G3BNM5-F1
#
_entry.id   AF-A0A1G3BNM5-F1
#
_cell.length_a   1.000
_cell.length_b   1.000
_cell.length_c   1.000
_cell.angle_alpha   90.00
_cell.angle_beta   90.00
_cell.angle_gamma   90.00
#
_symmetry.space_group_name_H-M   'P 1'
#
loop_
_entity.id
_entity.type
_entity.pdbx_description
1 polymer ?
#
loop_
_entity_poly.entity_id
_entity_poly.type
_entity_poly.pdbx_seq_one_letter_code
_entity_poly.pdbx_strand_id
1 'polypeptide(L)'
;MTTILAVGPHPDDVEGGMGGSILKLVSLGYDVHILDLTNGEPTPHGSQEIRQKEWEQASFMLGIKSRTVLDLPNRYLLDNIEARKKVAVVIRKIKPQILFLPYWIDAHPDHVQTTQISEAARFYAKLTKSDIPGEPCYPSHIYYYLCSHFRLHVTPAFILDISKEFEKKLQIARVYQSQFAYDDARWKYISSSITAKNQYYGNLIRVDYGEPFMSHEQVGLKDIRDII
;
A
#
# COMPACT_ATOMS: atom_id res chain seq x y z
N MET A 1 4.45 -18.78 -8.17
CA MET A 1 4.51 -17.79 -7.10
C MET A 1 3.68 -16.60 -7.54
N THR A 2 2.79 -16.09 -6.69
CA THR A 2 1.94 -14.94 -7.06
C THR A 2 2.69 -13.66 -6.69
N THR A 3 2.83 -12.77 -7.65
CA THR A 3 3.50 -11.48 -7.52
C THR A 3 2.48 -10.39 -7.23
N ILE A 4 2.80 -9.58 -6.21
CA ILE A 4 1.95 -8.51 -5.70
C ILE A 4 2.70 -7.20 -5.81
N LEU A 5 2.02 -6.15 -6.26
CA LEU A 5 2.53 -4.78 -6.21
C LEU A 5 1.61 -3.92 -5.36
N ALA A 6 2.07 -3.50 -4.20
CA ALA A 6 1.41 -2.49 -3.38
C ALA A 6 1.91 -1.10 -3.78
N VAL A 7 1.00 -0.19 -4.11
CA VAL A 7 1.31 1.16 -4.56
C VAL A 7 0.88 2.15 -3.49
N GLY A 8 1.79 3.02 -3.07
CA GLY A 8 1.52 4.13 -2.16
C GLY A 8 1.88 5.48 -2.80
N PRO A 9 1.27 6.59 -2.35
CA PRO A 9 1.72 7.92 -2.74
C PRO A 9 3.07 8.25 -2.12
N HIS A 10 3.25 7.91 -0.83
CA HIS A 10 4.47 8.17 -0.08
C HIS A 10 4.93 6.91 0.67
N PRO A 11 6.23 6.75 0.90
CA PRO A 11 6.73 5.71 1.78
C PRO A 11 6.18 5.88 3.20
N ASP A 12 5.62 4.85 3.83
CA ASP A 12 4.83 4.83 5.09
C ASP A 12 3.33 4.52 4.89
N ASP A 13 2.75 4.86 3.73
CA ASP A 13 1.32 4.68 3.50
C ASP A 13 0.94 3.20 3.38
N VAL A 14 1.75 2.41 2.65
CA VAL A 14 1.54 0.96 2.50
C VAL A 14 1.73 0.28 3.86
N GLU A 15 2.73 0.68 4.63
CA GLU A 15 3.02 0.13 5.95
C GLU A 15 1.91 0.42 6.97
N GLY A 16 1.45 1.67 7.04
CA GLY A 16 0.37 2.09 7.92
C GLY A 16 -1.00 1.51 7.50
N GLY A 17 -1.23 1.43 6.20
CA GLY A 17 -2.44 0.91 5.60
C GLY A 17 -2.58 -0.61 5.72
N MET A 18 -1.59 -1.34 5.21
CA MET A 18 -1.63 -2.79 5.01
C MET A 18 -0.35 -3.54 5.40
N GLY A 19 0.51 -2.97 6.25
CA GLY A 19 1.80 -3.58 6.62
C GLY A 19 1.69 -4.96 7.26
N GLY A 20 0.60 -5.24 7.98
CA GLY A 20 0.34 -6.57 8.54
C GLY A 20 0.05 -7.59 7.44
N SER A 21 -0.75 -7.21 6.44
CA SER A 21 -1.03 -8.03 5.27
C SER A 21 0.21 -8.26 4.44
N ILE A 22 1.08 -7.26 4.27
CA ILE A 22 2.37 -7.45 3.57
C ILE A 22 3.20 -8.52 4.28
N LEU A 23 3.34 -8.46 5.61
CA LEU A 23 4.07 -9.46 6.40
C LEU A 23 3.46 -10.86 6.24
N LYS A 24 2.13 -10.97 6.29
CA LYS A 24 1.42 -12.24 6.12
C LYS A 24 1.57 -12.79 4.69
N LEU A 25 1.48 -11.95 3.67
CA LEU A 25 1.66 -12.36 2.28
C LEU A 25 3.09 -12.81 2.02
N VAL A 26 4.10 -12.12 2.55
CA VAL A 26 5.50 -12.56 2.46
C VAL A 26 5.67 -13.92 3.17
N SER A 27 5.10 -14.12 4.36
CA SER A 27 5.23 -15.39 5.09
C SER A 27 4.54 -16.58 4.39
N LEU A 28 3.51 -16.30 3.60
CA LEU A 28 2.83 -17.27 2.73
C LEU A 28 3.55 -17.52 1.40
N GLY A 29 4.70 -16.89 1.15
CA GLY A 29 5.51 -17.10 -0.05
C GLY A 29 5.03 -16.33 -1.28
N TYR A 30 4.36 -15.19 -1.10
CA TYR A 30 4.09 -14.26 -2.21
C TYR A 30 5.31 -13.39 -2.50
N ASP A 31 5.54 -13.07 -3.78
CA ASP A 31 6.56 -12.10 -4.19
C ASP A 31 5.98 -10.70 -4.08
N VAL A 32 6.16 -10.06 -2.93
CA VAL A 32 5.57 -8.74 -2.65
C VAL A 32 6.56 -7.62 -3.00
N HIS A 33 6.08 -6.65 -3.76
CA HIS A 33 6.82 -5.44 -4.15
C HIS A 33 6.06 -4.19 -3.71
N ILE A 34 6.79 -3.10 -3.45
CA ILE A 34 6.21 -1.78 -3.14
C ILE A 34 6.63 -0.78 -4.23
N LEU A 35 5.68 0.06 -4.65
CA LEU A 35 5.90 1.23 -5.49
C LEU A 35 5.40 2.47 -4.77
N ASP A 36 6.28 3.41 -4.48
CA ASP A 36 5.89 4.74 -4.01
C ASP A 36 5.94 5.73 -5.17
N LEU A 37 4.89 6.52 -5.35
CA LEU A 37 4.85 7.50 -6.44
C LEU A 37 5.75 8.71 -6.17
N THR A 38 5.98 9.03 -4.91
CA THR A 38 6.83 10.16 -4.48
C THR A 38 7.76 9.69 -3.37
N ASN A 39 8.79 10.48 -3.04
CA ASN A 39 9.64 10.21 -1.88
C ASN A 39 9.02 10.68 -0.53
N GLY A 40 7.87 11.36 -0.58
CA GLY A 40 7.18 11.93 0.57
C GLY A 40 7.68 13.29 1.05
N GLU A 41 8.74 13.86 0.46
CA GLU A 41 9.28 15.18 0.86
C GLU A 41 8.73 16.32 0.01
N PRO A 42 8.51 17.52 0.57
CA PRO A 42 8.94 17.96 1.90
C PRO A 42 8.02 17.52 3.05
N THR A 43 8.57 17.28 4.24
CA THR A 43 7.82 17.10 5.50
C THR A 43 8.41 17.93 6.64
N PRO A 44 7.64 18.23 7.73
CA PRO A 44 8.13 19.10 8.80
C PRO A 44 9.35 18.57 9.57
N HIS A 45 9.52 17.25 9.67
CA HIS A 45 10.56 16.60 10.47
C HIS A 45 11.46 15.66 9.65
N GLY A 46 11.26 15.62 8.33
CA GLY A 46 12.01 14.76 7.42
C GLY A 46 13.02 15.52 6.55
N SER A 47 13.79 14.72 5.83
CA SER A 47 14.59 15.12 4.68
C SER A 47 14.59 13.94 3.71
N GLN A 48 15.04 14.16 2.47
CA GLN A 48 15.10 13.07 1.49
C GLN A 48 15.98 11.91 1.99
N GLU A 49 17.11 12.23 2.64
CA GLU A 49 18.05 11.24 3.19
C GLU A 49 17.49 10.52 4.41
N ILE A 50 16.78 11.22 5.30
CA ILE A 50 16.15 10.62 6.47
C ILE A 50 15.07 9.63 6.02
N ARG A 51 14.15 10.11 5.19
CA ARG A 51 13.06 9.31 4.63
C ARG A 51 13.61 8.08 3.92
N GLN A 52 14.71 8.24 3.17
CA GLN A 52 15.34 7.12 2.46
C GLN A 52 15.76 5.99 3.38
N LYS A 53 16.47 6.32 4.45
CA LYS A 53 16.89 5.34 5.45
C LYS A 53 15.70 4.65 6.10
N GLU A 54 14.64 5.40 6.39
CA GLU A 54 13.42 4.86 7.01
C GLU A 54 12.73 3.84 6.10
N TRP A 55 12.52 4.16 4.82
CA TRP A 55 11.83 3.23 3.92
C TRP A 55 12.70 2.03 3.54
N GLU A 56 14.03 2.17 3.51
CA GLU A 56 14.96 1.06 3.30
C GLU A 56 14.91 0.08 4.48
N GLN A 57 14.94 0.61 5.71
CA GLN A 57 14.79 -0.20 6.93
C GLN A 57 13.42 -0.87 7.00
N ALA A 58 12.33 -0.15 6.69
CA ALA A 58 10.99 -0.71 6.65
C ALA A 58 10.89 -1.85 5.60
N SER A 59 11.46 -1.65 4.41
CA SER A 59 11.52 -2.67 3.35
C SER A 59 12.21 -3.94 3.81
N PHE A 60 13.37 -3.80 4.50
CA PHE A 60 14.10 -4.92 5.06
C PHE A 60 13.26 -5.68 6.11
N MET A 61 12.61 -4.95 7.02
CA MET A 61 11.78 -5.57 8.07
C MET A 61 10.54 -6.29 7.54
N LEU A 62 9.92 -5.75 6.48
CA LEU A 62 8.79 -6.38 5.80
C LEU A 62 9.19 -7.66 5.06
N GLY A 63 10.44 -7.77 4.61
CA GLY A 63 10.92 -8.89 3.79
C GLY A 63 10.39 -8.86 2.35
N ILE A 64 10.06 -7.67 1.83
CA ILE A 64 9.59 -7.51 0.45
C ILE A 64 10.71 -7.78 -0.56
N LYS A 65 10.32 -8.15 -1.78
CA LYS A 65 11.25 -8.48 -2.86
C LYS A 65 11.96 -7.23 -3.41
N SER A 66 11.23 -6.13 -3.56
CA SER A 66 11.81 -4.84 -3.94
C SER A 66 10.89 -3.68 -3.60
N ARG A 67 11.49 -2.50 -3.45
CA ARG A 67 10.79 -1.21 -3.42
C ARG A 67 11.27 -0.33 -4.59
N THR A 68 10.36 0.42 -5.19
CA THR A 68 10.68 1.42 -6.22
C THR A 68 10.03 2.74 -5.81
N VAL A 69 10.80 3.82 -5.78
CA VAL A 69 10.30 5.17 -5.49
C VAL A 69 10.43 5.98 -6.78
N LEU A 70 9.33 6.52 -7.29
CA LEU A 70 9.35 7.39 -8.46
C LEU A 70 9.72 8.82 -8.08
N ASP A 71 10.10 9.58 -9.09
CA ASP A 71 10.49 10.99 -9.03
C ASP A 71 9.29 11.94 -9.21
N LEU A 72 8.06 11.51 -8.87
CA LEU A 72 6.91 12.40 -8.96
C LEU A 72 6.88 13.36 -7.75
N PRO A 73 6.42 14.60 -7.96
CA PRO A 73 6.47 15.62 -6.91
C PRO A 73 5.37 15.38 -5.86
N ASN A 74 5.78 15.19 -4.61
CA ASN A 74 4.91 15.17 -3.44
C ASN A 74 4.07 16.46 -3.32
N ARG A 75 2.81 16.34 -2.89
CA ARG A 75 1.79 17.41 -2.78
C ARG A 75 1.30 17.99 -4.12
N TYR A 76 1.88 17.55 -5.23
CA TYR A 76 1.53 17.98 -6.58
C TYR A 76 1.23 16.80 -7.50
N LEU A 77 0.93 15.63 -6.94
CA LEU A 77 0.53 14.49 -7.74
C LEU A 77 -0.72 14.83 -8.54
N LEU A 78 -0.62 14.64 -9.85
CA LEU A 78 -1.73 14.86 -10.78
C LEU A 78 -1.78 13.70 -11.75
N ASP A 79 -2.97 13.15 -11.95
CA ASP A 79 -3.18 12.14 -12.97
C ASP A 79 -2.94 12.72 -14.37
N ASN A 80 -1.84 12.30 -14.99
CA ASN A 80 -1.44 12.72 -16.32
C ASN A 80 -0.75 11.57 -17.07
N ILE A 81 -0.54 11.75 -18.38
CA ILE A 81 0.01 10.71 -19.26
C ILE A 81 1.41 10.25 -18.81
N GLU A 82 2.26 11.18 -18.36
CA GLU A 82 3.63 10.85 -17.94
C GLU A 82 3.63 9.99 -16.66
N ALA A 83 2.86 10.38 -15.65
CA ALA A 83 2.72 9.63 -14.40
C ALA A 83 2.18 8.21 -14.67
N ARG A 84 1.12 8.10 -15.50
CA ARG A 84 0.56 6.79 -15.91
C ARG A 84 1.59 5.92 -16.61
N LYS A 85 2.40 6.49 -17.50
CA LYS A 85 3.49 5.75 -18.19
C LYS A 85 4.55 5.29 -17.21
N LYS A 86 5.02 6.15 -16.29
CA LYS A 86 6.02 5.78 -15.28
C LYS A 86 5.55 4.61 -14.42
N VAL A 87 4.31 4.62 -13.96
CA VAL A 87 3.73 3.48 -13.22
C VAL A 87 3.57 2.24 -14.11
N ALA A 88 3.12 2.39 -15.36
CA ALA A 88 2.98 1.27 -16.29
C ALA A 88 4.31 0.57 -16.59
N VAL A 89 5.43 1.32 -16.65
CA VAL A 89 6.77 0.74 -16.78
C VAL A 89 7.10 -0.16 -15.58
N VAL A 90 6.80 0.28 -14.36
CA VAL A 90 7.00 -0.53 -13.16
C VAL A 90 6.13 -1.78 -13.19
N ILE A 91 4.86 -1.66 -13.58
CA ILE A 91 3.95 -2.80 -13.74
C ILE A 91 4.51 -3.81 -14.77
N ARG A 92 5.01 -3.36 -15.92
CA ARG A 92 5.59 -4.26 -16.94
C ARG A 92 6.88 -4.93 -16.49
N LYS A 93 7.68 -4.24 -15.67
CA LYS A 93 8.91 -4.79 -15.08
C LYS A 93 8.61 -5.86 -14.03
N ILE A 94 7.67 -5.60 -13.13
CA ILE A 94 7.34 -6.49 -11.99
C ILE A 94 6.40 -7.63 -12.42
N LYS A 95 5.53 -7.38 -13.40
CA LYS A 95 4.47 -8.29 -13.87
C LYS A 95 3.54 -8.81 -12.75
N PRO A 96 2.97 -7.92 -11.91
CA PRO A 96 2.13 -8.34 -10.79
C PRO A 96 0.80 -8.93 -11.28
N GLN A 97 0.28 -9.94 -10.58
CA GLN A 97 -1.09 -10.42 -10.76
C GLN A 97 -2.08 -9.61 -9.93
N ILE A 98 -1.65 -9.11 -8.76
CA ILE A 98 -2.49 -8.35 -7.83
C ILE A 98 -1.87 -6.99 -7.58
N LEU A 99 -2.67 -5.93 -7.70
CA LEU A 99 -2.34 -4.58 -7.27
C LEU A 99 -3.07 -4.25 -5.96
N PHE A 100 -2.36 -3.65 -5.01
CA PHE A 100 -2.97 -2.97 -3.86
C PHE A 100 -2.79 -1.46 -4.02
N LEU A 101 -3.87 -0.70 -3.97
CA LEU A 101 -3.87 0.76 -4.13
C LEU A 101 -4.49 1.43 -2.90
N PRO A 102 -4.25 2.74 -2.66
CA PRO A 102 -5.00 3.48 -1.65
C PRO A 102 -6.51 3.46 -1.98
N TYR A 103 -7.37 3.57 -0.97
CA TYR A 103 -8.79 3.73 -1.21
C TYR A 103 -9.09 5.03 -1.96
N TRP A 104 -9.98 4.96 -2.96
CA TRP A 104 -10.25 6.07 -3.89
C TRP A 104 -10.94 7.29 -3.26
N ILE A 105 -11.39 7.20 -2.00
CA ILE A 105 -11.91 8.32 -1.22
C ILE A 105 -10.98 8.57 -0.03
N ASP A 106 -10.20 9.64 -0.09
CA ASP A 106 -9.23 10.03 0.94
C ASP A 106 -9.19 11.56 1.07
N ALA A 107 -8.82 12.06 2.24
CA ALA A 107 -8.70 13.49 2.50
C ALA A 107 -7.41 14.05 1.88
N HIS A 108 -6.42 13.18 1.71
CA HIS A 108 -5.15 13.49 1.10
C HIS A 108 -5.27 13.38 -0.43
N PRO A 109 -5.12 14.47 -1.20
CA PRO A 109 -5.30 14.46 -2.65
C PRO A 109 -4.34 13.48 -3.34
N ASP A 110 -3.08 13.38 -2.89
CA ASP A 110 -2.12 12.45 -3.49
C ASP A 110 -2.54 10.97 -3.39
N HIS A 111 -3.36 10.60 -2.40
CA HIS A 111 -3.90 9.23 -2.28
C HIS A 111 -4.93 8.96 -3.38
N VAL A 112 -5.83 9.91 -3.60
CA VAL A 112 -6.83 9.87 -4.67
C VAL A 112 -6.13 9.83 -6.03
N GLN A 113 -5.13 10.70 -6.23
CA GLN A 113 -4.39 10.78 -7.49
C GLN A 113 -3.54 9.54 -7.74
N THR A 114 -2.92 8.96 -6.72
CA THR A 114 -2.19 7.69 -6.83
C THR A 114 -3.08 6.57 -7.32
N THR A 115 -4.31 6.51 -6.81
CA THR A 115 -5.29 5.50 -7.22
C THR A 115 -5.68 5.69 -8.69
N GLN A 116 -6.04 6.90 -9.09
CA GLN A 116 -6.39 7.23 -10.49
C GLN A 116 -5.25 6.91 -11.46
N ILE A 117 -4.02 7.35 -11.13
CA ILE A 117 -2.82 7.07 -11.93
C ILE A 117 -2.62 5.57 -12.07
N SER A 118 -2.72 4.82 -10.98
CA SER A 118 -2.40 3.39 -10.95
C SER A 118 -3.44 2.53 -11.66
N GLU A 119 -4.73 2.88 -11.56
CA GLU A 119 -5.80 2.24 -12.32
C GLU A 119 -5.63 2.47 -13.82
N ALA A 120 -5.37 3.71 -14.23
CA ALA A 120 -5.09 4.03 -15.62
C ALA A 120 -3.80 3.33 -16.09
N ALA A 121 -2.76 3.28 -15.25
CA ALA A 121 -1.51 2.60 -15.53
C ALA A 121 -1.68 1.09 -15.71
N ARG A 122 -2.57 0.43 -14.96
CA ARG A 122 -2.94 -0.99 -15.19
C ARG A 122 -3.45 -1.19 -16.61
N PHE A 123 -4.23 -0.26 -17.15
CA PHE A 123 -4.66 -0.32 -18.55
C PHE A 123 -3.49 -0.03 -19.51
N TYR A 124 -2.69 0.99 -19.24
CA TYR A 124 -1.53 1.36 -20.07
C TYR A 124 -0.50 0.23 -20.16
N ALA A 125 -0.33 -0.54 -19.09
CA ALA A 125 0.57 -1.69 -19.06
C ALA A 125 0.20 -2.75 -20.11
N LYS A 126 -1.05 -2.79 -20.60
CA LYS A 126 -1.56 -3.73 -21.61
C LYS A 126 -1.33 -3.28 -23.06
N LEU A 127 -0.99 -2.02 -23.27
CA LEU A 127 -0.92 -1.43 -24.62
C LEU A 127 0.22 -2.05 -25.44
N THR A 128 -0.11 -2.66 -26.57
CA THR A 128 0.87 -3.30 -27.47
C THR A 128 1.52 -2.33 -28.45
N LYS A 129 0.82 -1.25 -28.82
CA LYS A 129 1.30 -0.20 -29.72
C LYS A 129 1.58 1.08 -28.93
N SER A 130 2.58 1.03 -28.05
CA SER A 130 2.98 2.14 -27.18
C SER A 130 4.50 2.26 -27.10
N ASP A 131 4.99 3.44 -26.72
CA ASP A 131 6.38 3.72 -26.38
C ASP A 131 6.78 3.28 -24.96
N ILE A 132 5.86 2.67 -24.21
CA ILE A 132 6.13 2.15 -22.86
C ILE A 132 7.09 0.95 -22.99
N PRO A 133 8.26 0.94 -22.33
CA PRO A 133 9.21 -0.16 -22.40
C PRO A 133 8.72 -1.43 -21.71
N GLY A 134 9.23 -2.58 -22.17
CA GLY A 134 8.91 -3.91 -21.65
C GLY A 134 7.65 -4.52 -22.26
N GLU A 135 7.50 -5.83 -22.06
CA GLU A 135 6.35 -6.58 -22.58
C GLU A 135 5.04 -6.18 -21.90
N PRO A 136 3.91 -6.18 -22.62
CA PRO A 136 2.60 -5.94 -22.04
C PRO A 136 2.30 -6.83 -20.84
N CYS A 137 1.65 -6.26 -19.82
CA CYS A 137 1.28 -6.95 -18.60
C CYS A 137 -0.21 -6.78 -18.31
N TYR A 138 -0.84 -7.81 -17.77
CA TYR A 138 -2.27 -7.89 -17.53
C TYR A 138 -2.57 -8.24 -16.06
N PRO A 139 -2.37 -7.30 -15.10
CA PRO A 139 -2.73 -7.56 -13.71
C PRO A 139 -4.21 -7.91 -13.58
N SER A 140 -4.50 -9.03 -12.93
CA SER A 140 -5.85 -9.61 -12.88
C SER A 140 -6.73 -8.94 -11.85
N HIS A 141 -6.18 -8.54 -10.70
CA HIS A 141 -6.96 -7.97 -9.59
C HIS A 141 -6.41 -6.64 -9.10
N ILE A 142 -7.33 -5.78 -8.64
CA ILE A 142 -7.03 -4.60 -7.82
C ILE A 142 -7.82 -4.70 -6.52
N TYR A 143 -7.13 -4.50 -5.41
CA TYR A 143 -7.71 -4.29 -4.09
C TYR A 143 -7.25 -2.96 -3.52
N TYR A 144 -8.04 -2.40 -2.61
CA TYR A 144 -7.79 -1.07 -2.09
C TYR A 144 -7.66 -1.11 -0.58
N TYR A 145 -6.62 -0.52 -0.03
CA TYR A 145 -6.37 -0.46 1.41
C TYR A 145 -6.71 0.92 1.99
N LEU A 146 -7.04 0.98 3.28
CA LEU A 146 -7.35 2.24 3.96
C LEU A 146 -6.10 2.91 4.53
N CYS A 147 -5.80 4.11 4.03
CA CYS A 147 -4.84 5.04 4.65
C CYS A 147 -5.46 5.77 5.88
N SER A 148 -4.69 6.62 6.54
CA SER A 148 -5.02 7.19 7.86
C SER A 148 -5.94 8.42 7.86
N HIS A 149 -6.16 9.09 6.74
CA HIS A 149 -6.64 10.49 6.77
C HIS A 149 -8.15 10.68 6.91
N PHE A 150 -8.94 9.60 6.88
CA PHE A 150 -10.35 9.67 7.24
C PHE A 150 -10.78 8.63 8.26
N ARG A 151 -11.74 9.06 9.10
CA ARG A 151 -12.61 8.18 9.90
C ARG A 151 -13.80 7.72 9.06
N LEU A 152 -13.55 7.25 7.84
CA LEU A 152 -14.60 6.69 6.99
C LEU A 152 -14.99 5.32 7.54
N HIS A 153 -16.29 5.11 7.74
CA HIS A 153 -16.84 3.77 7.90
C HIS A 153 -17.08 3.19 6.51
N VAL A 154 -16.05 2.53 5.97
CA VAL A 154 -16.14 1.82 4.69
C VAL A 154 -16.52 0.37 4.95
N THR A 155 -17.47 -0.15 4.17
CA THR A 155 -17.75 -1.59 4.18
C THR A 155 -16.68 -2.30 3.35
N PRO A 156 -15.83 -3.14 3.96
CA PRO A 156 -14.80 -3.83 3.21
C PRO A 156 -15.39 -4.93 2.33
N ALA A 157 -14.74 -5.20 1.20
CA ALA A 157 -15.01 -6.38 0.39
C ALA A 157 -14.52 -7.66 1.10
N PHE A 158 -13.39 -7.56 1.80
CA PHE A 158 -12.89 -8.61 2.69
C PHE A 158 -11.96 -8.01 3.75
N ILE A 159 -11.71 -8.76 4.82
CA ILE A 159 -10.78 -8.39 5.88
C ILE A 159 -9.75 -9.51 6.01
N LEU A 160 -8.47 -9.16 6.04
CA LEU A 160 -7.40 -10.13 6.29
C LEU A 160 -7.04 -10.12 7.77
N ASP A 161 -7.15 -11.28 8.43
CA ASP A 161 -6.61 -11.48 9.78
C ASP A 161 -5.09 -11.27 9.76
N ILE A 162 -4.61 -10.36 10.60
CA ILE A 162 -3.19 -10.04 10.76
C ILE A 162 -2.76 -10.14 12.23
N SER A 163 -3.50 -10.90 13.05
CA SER A 163 -3.30 -10.95 14.50
C SER A 163 -1.89 -11.38 14.89
N LYS A 164 -1.26 -12.27 14.10
CA LYS A 164 0.11 -12.73 14.33
C LYS A 164 1.16 -11.71 13.88
N GLU A 165 0.82 -10.87 12.92
CA GLU A 165 1.72 -9.89 12.29
C GLU A 165 1.63 -8.50 12.91
N PHE A 166 0.57 -8.23 13.71
CA PHE A 166 0.21 -6.90 14.18
C PHE A 166 1.33 -6.20 14.99
N GLU A 167 1.98 -6.90 15.92
CA GLU A 167 3.08 -6.32 16.69
C GLU A 167 4.27 -5.91 15.81
N LYS A 168 4.60 -6.74 14.82
CA LYS A 168 5.66 -6.43 13.86
C LYS A 168 5.26 -5.29 12.93
N LYS A 169 3.99 -5.17 12.55
CA LYS A 169 3.45 -4.00 11.83
C LYS A 169 3.69 -2.71 12.63
N LEU A 170 3.40 -2.69 13.93
CA LEU A 170 3.64 -1.50 14.78
C LEU A 170 5.14 -1.16 14.85
N GLN A 171 6.02 -2.16 14.98
CA GLN A 171 7.46 -1.94 14.96
C GLN A 171 7.93 -1.31 13.63
N ILE A 172 7.40 -1.77 12.50
CA ILE A 172 7.71 -1.23 11.17
C ILE A 172 7.17 0.18 11.01
N ALA A 173 5.94 0.47 11.44
CA ALA A 173 5.40 1.82 11.43
C ALA A 173 6.29 2.78 12.24
N ARG A 174 6.81 2.33 13.39
CA ARG A 174 7.71 3.13 14.23
C ARG A 174 9.06 3.46 13.58
N VAL A 175 9.48 2.74 12.53
CA VAL A 175 10.71 3.05 11.78
C VAL A 175 10.67 4.45 11.19
N TYR A 176 9.49 4.91 10.77
CA TYR A 176 9.27 6.25 10.24
C TYR A 176 9.25 7.29 11.37
N GLN A 177 10.41 7.48 12.03
CA GLN A 177 10.61 8.41 13.13
C GLN A 177 10.21 9.83 12.69
N SER A 178 10.61 10.27 11.51
CA SER A 178 10.28 11.60 11.00
C SER A 178 8.77 11.83 10.79
N GLN A 179 7.94 10.79 10.73
CA GLN A 179 6.51 10.90 10.37
C GLN A 179 5.56 10.46 11.49
N PHE A 180 5.79 9.24 11.98
CA PHE A 180 4.90 8.56 12.93
C PHE A 180 5.41 8.63 14.36
N ALA A 181 6.69 8.95 14.58
CA ALA A 181 7.30 8.86 15.89
C ALA A 181 8.36 9.94 16.16
N TYR A 182 8.14 11.17 15.68
CA TYR A 182 9.13 12.26 15.85
C TYR A 182 9.18 12.75 17.30
N ASP A 183 8.12 12.45 18.07
CA ASP A 183 8.09 12.51 19.52
C ASP A 183 7.17 11.40 20.07
N ASP A 184 7.19 11.21 21.41
CA ASP A 184 6.40 10.20 22.08
C ASP A 184 4.88 10.44 21.98
N ALA A 185 4.45 11.71 21.92
CA ALA A 185 3.03 12.05 21.83
C ALA A 185 2.45 11.67 20.47
N ARG A 186 3.19 11.94 19.39
CA ARG A 186 2.90 11.54 18.03
C ARG A 186 2.88 10.02 17.91
N TRP A 187 3.89 9.34 18.43
CA TRP A 187 3.92 7.88 18.40
C TRP A 187 2.74 7.28 19.14
N LYS A 188 2.41 7.80 20.33
CA LYS A 188 1.24 7.35 21.10
C LYS A 188 -0.05 7.53 20.30
N TYR A 189 -0.24 8.67 19.64
CA TYR A 189 -1.42 8.91 18.80
C TYR A 189 -1.49 7.95 17.61
N ILE A 190 -0.40 7.80 16.85
CA ILE A 190 -0.37 6.96 15.65
C ILE A 190 -0.53 5.48 16.01
N SER A 191 0.22 4.97 16.97
CA SER A 191 0.11 3.58 17.43
C SER A 191 -1.29 3.26 17.95
N SER A 192 -1.91 4.17 18.71
CA SER A 192 -3.29 4.00 19.18
C SER A 192 -4.30 3.99 18.03
N SER A 193 -4.13 4.87 17.03
CA SER A 193 -5.00 4.93 15.85
C SER A 193 -4.90 3.66 15.00
N ILE A 194 -3.67 3.21 14.72
CA ILE A 194 -3.43 1.95 14.00
C ILE A 194 -4.05 0.78 14.80
N THR A 195 -3.81 0.71 16.10
CA THR A 195 -4.37 -0.33 16.97
C THR A 195 -5.88 -0.36 16.94
N ALA A 196 -6.54 0.77 17.19
CA ALA A 196 -7.99 0.87 17.19
C ALA A 196 -8.61 0.48 15.84
N LYS A 197 -8.00 0.92 14.71
CA LYS A 197 -8.45 0.55 13.37
C LYS A 197 -8.39 -0.97 13.15
N ASN A 198 -7.25 -1.59 13.45
CA ASN A 198 -7.06 -3.01 13.18
C ASN A 198 -7.89 -3.88 14.14
N GLN A 199 -8.09 -3.46 15.39
CA GLN A 199 -9.01 -4.14 16.32
C GLN A 199 -10.46 -4.05 15.86
N TYR A 200 -10.91 -2.88 15.38
CA TYR A 200 -12.27 -2.71 14.87
C TYR A 200 -12.57 -3.71 13.75
N TYR A 201 -11.71 -3.77 12.72
CA TYR A 201 -11.93 -4.70 11.61
C TYR A 201 -11.67 -6.16 11.98
N GLY A 202 -10.73 -6.44 12.88
CA GLY A 202 -10.52 -7.79 13.44
C GLY A 202 -11.78 -8.33 14.09
N ASN A 203 -12.44 -7.51 14.93
CA ASN A 203 -13.68 -7.89 15.61
C ASN A 203 -14.83 -8.23 14.64
N LEU A 204 -14.89 -7.61 13.46
CA LEU A 204 -15.91 -7.93 12.45
C LEU A 204 -15.77 -9.36 11.90
N ILE A 205 -14.58 -9.96 11.96
CA ILE A 205 -14.29 -11.35 11.58
C ILE A 205 -13.84 -12.21 12.77
N ARG A 206 -14.10 -11.77 14.00
CA ARG A 206 -13.84 -12.51 15.26
C ARG A 206 -12.36 -12.87 15.51
N VAL A 207 -11.45 -11.99 15.13
CA VAL A 207 -10.00 -12.08 15.46
C VAL A 207 -9.52 -10.79 16.13
N ASP A 208 -8.32 -10.81 16.71
CA ASP A 208 -7.79 -9.67 17.47
C ASP A 208 -7.51 -8.45 16.57
N TYR A 209 -6.94 -8.68 15.38
CA TYR A 209 -6.56 -7.62 14.45
C TYR A 209 -6.82 -8.02 12.99
N GLY A 210 -7.45 -7.12 12.23
CA GLY A 210 -7.73 -7.31 10.82
C GLY A 210 -7.48 -6.04 10.00
N GLU A 211 -7.01 -6.22 8.76
CA GLU A 211 -6.87 -5.14 7.79
C GLU A 211 -7.98 -5.24 6.73
N PRO A 212 -8.78 -4.18 6.53
CA PRO A 212 -9.84 -4.15 5.54
C PRO A 212 -9.31 -3.87 4.14
N PHE A 213 -9.95 -4.49 3.15
CA PHE A 213 -9.72 -4.23 1.75
C PHE A 213 -11.05 -4.03 1.02
N MET A 214 -11.04 -3.10 0.06
CA MET A 214 -12.17 -2.83 -0.82
C MET A 214 -11.87 -3.37 -2.21
N SER A 215 -12.91 -3.52 -3.02
CA SER A 215 -12.79 -3.84 -4.44
C SER A 215 -13.98 -3.28 -5.21
N HIS A 216 -13.77 -2.90 -6.46
CA HIS A 216 -14.84 -2.65 -7.42
C HIS A 216 -15.38 -3.95 -8.04
N GLU A 217 -14.62 -5.03 -7.94
CA GLU A 217 -14.94 -6.35 -8.50
C GLU A 217 -15.41 -7.30 -7.38
N GLN A 218 -16.16 -8.34 -7.74
CA GLN A 218 -16.59 -9.35 -6.76
C GLN A 218 -15.42 -10.24 -6.35
N VAL A 219 -15.31 -10.53 -5.05
CA VAL A 219 -14.30 -11.43 -4.51
C VAL A 219 -14.88 -12.83 -4.43
N GLY A 220 -14.34 -13.73 -5.26
CA GLY A 220 -14.75 -15.13 -5.29
C GLY A 220 -14.01 -15.98 -4.27
N LEU A 221 -14.70 -16.95 -3.67
CA LEU A 221 -14.12 -18.00 -2.84
C LEU A 221 -14.12 -19.33 -3.61
N LYS A 222 -13.12 -20.18 -3.37
CA LYS A 222 -13.08 -21.52 -3.96
C LYS A 222 -13.84 -22.52 -3.11
N ASP A 223 -13.84 -22.32 -1.79
CA ASP A 223 -14.51 -23.20 -0.83
C ASP A 223 -15.05 -22.39 0.36
N ILE A 224 -16.12 -22.90 1.00
CA ILE A 224 -16.68 -22.26 2.20
C ILE A 224 -15.71 -22.28 3.39
N ARG A 225 -14.74 -23.21 3.39
CA ARG A 225 -13.67 -23.31 4.38
C ARG A 225 -12.67 -22.16 4.32
N ASP A 226 -12.68 -21.37 3.25
CA ASP A 226 -11.86 -20.15 3.13
C ASP A 226 -12.44 -18.98 3.98
N ILE A 227 -13.66 -19.13 4.52
CA ILE A 227 -14.30 -18.16 5.43
C ILE A 227 -13.84 -18.42 6.87
N ILE A 228 -13.49 -17.34 7.57
CA ILE A 228 -13.13 -17.33 8.99
C ILE A 228 -14.38 -17.04 9.83
#